data_AF-A0A7U8G271-F1
#
_entry.id   AF-A0A7U8G271-F1
#
_cell.length_a   1.000
_cell.length_b   1.000
_cell.length_c   1.000
_cell.angle_alpha   90.00
_cell.angle_beta   90.00
_cell.angle_gamma   90.00
#
_symmetry.space_group_name_H-M   'P 1'
#
loop_
_entity.id
_entity.type
_entity.pdbx_description
1 polymer ?
#
loop_
_entity_poly.entity_id
_entity_poly.type
_entity_poly.pdbx_seq_one_letter_code
_entity_poly.pdbx_strand_id
1 'polypeptide(L)' 'MQQQFYEILENILEVKVNKNSNLSMQNCRNWTSLNHIDIIMSLEEEFEIKFNKDELSQLKSQNELLQAIKSKVKNDKY' A
#
# COMPACT_ATOMS: atom_id res chain seq x y z
N MET A 1 3.63 -12.01 2.10
CA MET A 1 3.82 -10.54 2.14
C MET A 1 3.72 -9.87 0.77
N GLN A 2 4.69 -9.96 -0.15
CA GLN A 2 4.60 -9.19 -1.41
C GLN A 2 3.38 -9.57 -2.27
N GLN A 3 3.05 -10.86 -2.31
CA GLN A 3 1.87 -11.34 -3.03
C GLN A 3 0.57 -10.80 -2.41
N GLN A 4 0.38 -10.95 -1.09
CA GLN A 4 -0.76 -10.38 -0.35
C GLN A 4 -0.90 -8.86 -0.58
N PHE A 5 0.22 -8.12 -0.56
CA PHE A 5 0.23 -6.70 -0.87
C PHE A 5 -0.30 -6.40 -2.27
N TYR A 6 0.09 -7.17 -3.28
CA TYR A 6 -0.43 -6.99 -4.63
C TYR A 6 -1.91 -7.36 -4.70
N GLU A 7 -2.34 -8.46 -4.09
CA GLU A 7 -3.75 -8.88 -4.05
C GLU A 7 -4.65 -7.81 -3.43
N ILE A 8 -4.23 -7.16 -2.33
CA ILE A 8 -4.97 -6.04 -1.73
C ILE A 8 -5.12 -4.89 -2.72
N LEU A 9 -4.03 -4.49 -3.39
CA LEU A 9 -4.08 -3.44 -4.40
C LEU A 9 -4.95 -3.84 -5.61
N GLU A 10 -4.89 -5.09 -6.06
CA GLU A 10 -5.72 -5.60 -7.16
C GLU A 10 -7.20 -5.52 -6.82
N ASN A 11 -7.57 -5.91 -5.60
CA ASN A 11 -8.96 -5.91 -5.14
C ASN A 11 -9.52 -4.48 -5.01
N ILE A 12 -8.73 -3.53 -4.52
CA ILE A 12 -9.21 -2.16 -4.27
C ILE A 12 -9.13 -1.28 -5.53
N LEU A 13 -8.07 -1.44 -6.33
CA LEU A 13 -7.87 -0.64 -7.54
C LEU A 13 -8.52 -1.28 -8.77
N GLU A 14 -9.07 -2.49 -8.66
CA GLU A 14 -9.70 -3.24 -9.75
C GLU A 14 -8.82 -3.36 -11.00
N VAL A 15 -7.50 -3.47 -10.81
CA VAL A 15 -6.50 -3.61 -11.87
C VAL A 15 -5.49 -4.68 -11.50
N LYS A 16 -4.86 -5.31 -12.50
CA LYS A 16 -3.77 -6.25 -12.23
C LYS A 16 -2.53 -5.53 -11.72
N VAL A 17 -2.03 -5.96 -10.57
CA VAL A 17 -0.89 -5.38 -9.86
C VAL A 17 0.19 -6.42 -9.71
N ASN A 18 1.38 -6.07 -10.18
CA ASN A 18 2.58 -6.87 -9.97
C ASN A 18 3.76 -5.95 -9.68
N LYS A 19 4.93 -6.53 -9.44
CA LYS A 19 6.16 -5.80 -9.15
C LYS A 19 6.55 -4.73 -10.19
N ASN A 20 6.08 -4.84 -11.44
CA ASN A 20 6.40 -3.93 -12.54
C ASN A 20 5.29 -2.90 -12.82
N SER A 21 4.13 -2.98 -12.15
CA SER A 21 2.99 -2.08 -12.44
C SER A 21 3.28 -0.61 -12.11
N ASN A 22 4.18 -0.34 -11.15
CA ASN A 22 4.61 1.00 -10.74
C ASN A 22 3.45 1.98 -10.53
N LEU A 23 2.38 1.52 -9.88
CA LEU A 23 1.16 2.31 -9.71
C LEU A 23 1.36 3.46 -8.71
N SER A 24 0.66 4.55 -8.94
CA SER A 24 0.61 5.72 -8.07
C SER A 24 -0.72 6.46 -8.24
N MET A 25 -1.01 7.36 -7.31
CA MET A 25 -2.14 8.29 -7.42
C MET A 25 -2.17 9.09 -8.73
N GLN A 26 -1.01 9.28 -9.37
CA GLN A 26 -0.91 10.08 -10.59
C GLN A 26 -1.16 9.26 -11.86
N ASN A 27 -0.83 7.97 -11.86
CA ASN A 27 -0.90 7.14 -13.06
C ASN A 27 -2.01 6.07 -13.03
N CYS A 28 -2.63 5.85 -11.87
CA CYS A 28 -3.72 4.91 -11.69
C CYS A 28 -5.02 5.66 -11.42
N ARG A 29 -5.94 5.68 -12.39
CA ARG A 29 -7.22 6.40 -12.28
C ARG A 29 -8.08 5.93 -11.11
N ASN A 30 -8.03 4.64 -10.80
CA ASN A 30 -8.79 4.05 -9.70
C ASN A 30 -8.18 4.36 -8.33
N TRP A 31 -6.95 4.88 -8.30
CA TRP A 31 -6.31 5.33 -7.07
C TRP A 31 -6.81 6.71 -6.67
N THR A 32 -8.06 6.76 -6.25
CA THR A 32 -8.70 7.97 -5.71
C THR A 32 -8.29 8.21 -4.25
N SER A 33 -8.65 9.36 -3.68
CA SER A 33 -8.45 9.62 -2.24
C SER A 33 -9.21 8.64 -1.35
N LEU A 34 -10.37 8.13 -1.80
CA LEU A 34 -11.14 7.13 -1.05
C LEU A 34 -10.46 5.76 -1.11
N ASN A 35 -10.13 5.28 -2.31
CA ASN A 35 -9.42 4.01 -2.48
C ASN A 35 -8.05 4.05 -1.79
N HIS A 36 -7.41 5.22 -1.71
CA HIS A 36 -6.19 5.35 -0.93
C HIS A 36 -6.39 5.09 0.56
N ILE A 37 -7.48 5.59 1.15
CA ILE A 37 -7.83 5.30 2.56
C ILE A 37 -8.08 3.80 2.72
N ASP A 38 -8.84 3.19 1.82
CA ASP A 38 -9.12 1.75 1.86
C ASP A 38 -7.84 0.91 1.75
N ILE A 39 -6.91 1.32 0.88
CA ILE A 39 -5.58 0.70 0.74
C ILE A 39 -4.85 0.78 2.08
N ILE A 40 -4.74 1.98 2.66
CA ILE A 40 -4.02 2.17 3.93
C ILE A 40 -4.62 1.31 5.03
N MET A 41 -5.95 1.34 5.22
CA MET A 41 -6.62 0.56 6.26
C MET A 41 -6.42 -0.94 6.07
N SER A 42 -6.59 -1.44 4.83
CA SER A 42 -6.41 -2.87 4.53
C SER A 42 -4.97 -3.33 4.77
N LEU A 43 -3.98 -2.48 4.49
CA LEU A 43 -2.58 -2.78 4.75
C LEU A 43 -2.22 -2.75 6.23
N GLU A 44 -2.78 -1.81 7.00
CA GLU A 44 -2.63 -1.76 8.45
C GLU A 44 -3.20 -3.01 9.12
N GLU A 45 -4.39 -3.43 8.71
CA GLU A 45 -5.05 -4.64 9.22
C GLU A 45 -4.32 -5.92 8.83
N GLU A 46 -3.99 -6.11 7.54
CA GLU A 46 -3.35 -7.36 7.06
C GLU A 46 -1.95 -7.57 7.64
N PHE A 47 -1.17 -6.49 7.81
CA PHE A 47 0.21 -6.57 8.25
C PHE A 47 0.42 -6.22 9.73
N GLU A 48 -0.66 -5.95 10.47
CA GLU A 48 -0.66 -5.50 11.87
C GLU A 48 0.24 -4.27 12.11
N ILE A 49 0.28 -3.35 11.14
CA ILE A 49 1.10 -2.12 11.20
C ILE A 49 0.25 -0.88 11.38
N LYS A 50 0.88 0.24 11.75
CA LYS A 50 0.25 1.56 11.72
C LYS A 50 1.14 2.60 11.04
N PHE A 51 0.53 3.39 10.17
CA PHE A 51 1.12 4.55 9.53
C PHE A 51 0.73 5.81 10.29
N ASN A 52 1.70 6.68 10.52
CA ASN A 52 1.44 8.00 11.10
C ASN A 52 1.05 9.01 9.99
N LYS A 53 0.55 10.17 10.41
CA LYS A 53 0.07 11.22 9.48
C LYS A 53 1.15 11.69 8.50
N ASP A 54 2.40 11.74 8.94
CA ASP A 54 3.51 12.18 8.10
C ASP A 54 3.82 11.13 7.03
N GLU A 55 3.83 9.85 7.40
CA GLU A 55 3.97 8.71 6.49
C GLU A 55 2.86 8.72 5.44
N LEU A 56 1.59 8.83 5.84
CA LEU A 56 0.46 8.87 4.91
C LEU A 56 0.59 9.94 3.82
N SER A 57 1.18 11.09 4.16
CA SER A 57 1.41 12.17 3.18
C SER A 57 2.44 11.81 2.08
N GLN A 58 3.29 10.82 2.35
CA GLN A 58 4.36 10.35 1.46
C GLN A 58 4.01 9.04 0.74
N LEU A 59 3.03 8.26 1.22
CA LEU A 59 2.69 6.96 0.65
C LEU A 59 1.75 7.07 -0.57
N LYS A 60 2.24 7.58 -1.69
CA LYS A 60 1.42 7.88 -2.88
C LYS A 60 1.62 6.90 -4.04
N SER A 61 2.50 5.93 -3.86
CA SER A 61 2.82 4.92 -4.86
C SER A 61 2.91 3.52 -4.26
N GLN A 62 2.75 2.54 -5.14
CA GLN A 62 2.92 1.12 -4.87
C GLN A 62 4.29 0.83 -4.24
N ASN A 63 5.35 1.46 -4.75
CA ASN A 63 6.71 1.23 -4.27
C ASN A 63 6.93 1.83 -2.88
N GLU A 64 6.45 3.05 -2.64
CA GLU A 64 6.53 3.69 -1.31
C GLU A 64 5.79 2.87 -0.26
N LEU A 65 4.56 2.45 -0.54
CA LEU A 65 3.77 1.59 0.34
C LEU A 65 4.50 0.28 0.66
N LEU A 66 5.00 -0.40 -0.37
CA LEU A 66 5.67 -1.68 -0.17
C LEU A 66 6.94 -1.55 0.67
N GLN A 67 7.71 -0.47 0.49
CA GLN A 67 8.91 -0.21 1.31
C GLN A 67 8.56 0.16 2.75
N ALA A 68 7.50 0.93 2.96
CA ALA A 68 7.05 1.30 4.29
C ALA A 68 6.59 0.07 5.09
N ILE A 69 5.78 -0.81 4.49
CA ILE A 69 5.37 -2.09 5.09
C ILE A 69 6.59 -2.93 5.45
N LYS A 70 7.53 -3.10 4.50
CA LYS A 70 8.76 -3.88 4.73
C LYS A 70 9.59 -3.36 5.90
N SER A 71 9.64 -2.03 6.04
CA SER A 71 10.37 -1.38 7.13
C SER A 71 9.69 -1.60 8.47
N LYS A 72 8.35 -1.49 8.53
CA LYS A 72 7.55 -1.69 9.74
C LYS A 72 7.57 -3.14 10.22
N VAL A 73 7.28 -4.10 9.33
CA VAL A 73 7.25 -5.54 9.66
C VAL A 73 8.62 -6.07 10.10
N LYS A 74 9.72 -5.44 9.67
CA LYS A 74 11.06 -5.77 10.18
C LYS A 74 11.32 -5.25 11.60
N ASN A 75 10.73 -4.12 11.96
CA ASN A 75 10.93 -3.49 13.27
C ASN A 75 10.14 -4.16 14.39
N ASP A 76 9.06 -4.88 14.08
CA ASP A 76 8.24 -5.60 15.07
C ASP A 76 8.81 -6.98 15.49
N LYS A 77 9.95 -7.37 14.92
CA LYS A 77 10.59 -8.68 15.17
C LYS A 77 11.72 -8.67 16.20
N TYR A 78 11.83 -7.62 17.01
CA TYR A 78 12.82 -7.52 18.10
C TYR A 78 12.20 -7.05 19.41
#